data_AF-A0A8S2S1B6-F1
#
_entry.id   AF-A0A8S2S1B6-F1
#
_cell.length_a   1.000
_cell.length_b   1.000
_cell.length_c   1.000
_cell.angle_alpha   90.00
_cell.angle_beta   90.00
_cell.angle_gamma   90.00
#
_symmetry.space_group_name_H-M   'P 1'
#
loop_
_entity.id
_entity.type
_entity.pdbx_description
1 polymer ?
#
loop_
_entity_poly.entity_id
_entity_poly.type
_entity_poly.pdbx_seq_one_letter_code
_entity_poly.pdbx_strand_id
1 'polypeptide(L)'
;TGTTVSIRSLFNRFPVRRTELCSRSKREFSQALNVIQSFAIISRQVQFFQVLSSSDNHPSTSPLLTLTPSTSLKDTLAQLFGSKILESIIHIDDNNDDE
;
A
#
# COMPACT_ATOMS: atom_id res chain seq x y z
N THR A 1 8.51 -13.86 -17.43
CA THR A 1 9.25 -12.64 -17.85
C THR A 1 8.74 -11.49 -17.01
N GLY A 2 9.62 -10.62 -16.50
CA GLY A 2 9.22 -9.53 -15.60
C GLY A 2 10.17 -8.35 -15.72
N THR A 3 9.84 -7.26 -15.04
CA THR A 3 10.62 -6.01 -15.07
C THR A 3 10.90 -5.55 -13.64
N THR A 4 12.16 -5.24 -13.37
CA THR A 4 12.57 -4.68 -12.07
C THR A 4 13.02 -3.25 -12.28
N VAL A 5 12.43 -2.32 -11.53
CA VAL A 5 12.80 -0.91 -11.55
C VAL A 5 13.42 -0.54 -10.20
N SER A 6 14.62 0.05 -10.22
CA SER A 6 15.29 0.53 -9.01
C SER A 6 15.49 2.04 -9.09
N ILE A 7 14.95 2.76 -8.11
CA ILE A 7 15.10 4.20 -7.98
C ILE A 7 16.00 4.47 -6.78
N ARG A 8 17.07 5.24 -7.00
CA ARG A 8 18.03 5.64 -5.96
C ARG A 8 18.16 7.16 -5.94
N SER A 9 18.42 7.72 -4.76
CA SER A 9 18.69 9.16 -4.57
C SER A 9 17.57 10.06 -5.13
N LEU A 10 16.33 9.81 -4.70
CA LEU A 10 15.17 10.59 -5.11
C LEU A 10 15.37 12.09 -4.79
N PHE A 11 15.04 12.95 -5.75
CA PHE A 11 15.22 14.42 -5.68
C PHE A 11 16.66 14.91 -5.49
N ASN A 12 17.68 14.13 -5.86
CA ASN A 12 19.09 14.57 -5.73
C ASN A 12 19.41 15.90 -6.44
N ARG A 13 18.78 16.17 -7.60
CA ARG A 13 18.97 17.42 -8.36
C ARG A 13 18.19 18.61 -7.79
N PHE A 14 17.34 18.42 -6.78
CA PHE A 14 16.50 19.45 -6.20
C PHE A 14 16.69 19.47 -4.68
N PRO A 15 17.74 20.16 -4.18
CA PRO A 15 18.15 20.07 -2.77
C PRO A 15 17.05 20.55 -1.81
N VAL A 16 16.33 21.60 -2.16
CA VAL A 16 15.20 22.12 -1.36
C VAL A 16 14.12 21.04 -1.22
N ARG A 17 13.72 20.42 -2.34
CA ARG A 17 12.68 19.38 -2.34
C ARG A 17 13.11 18.13 -1.57
N ARG A 18 14.40 17.78 -1.62
CA ARG A 18 14.94 16.67 -0.84
C ARG A 18 14.84 16.94 0.67
N THR A 19 15.19 18.14 1.12
CA THR A 19 15.07 18.52 2.53
C THR A 19 13.60 18.52 3.00
N GLU A 20 12.68 19.00 2.16
CA GLU A 20 11.24 18.89 2.42
C GLU A 20 10.79 17.43 2.54
N LEU A 21 11.21 16.55 1.63
CA LEU A 21 10.89 15.12 1.69
C LEU A 21 11.44 14.49 2.97
N CYS A 22 12.69 14.78 3.35
CA CYS A 22 13.27 14.24 4.57
C CYS A 22 12.52 14.70 5.82
N SER A 23 12.20 15.99 5.92
CA SER A 23 11.44 16.54 7.05
C SER A 23 10.00 16.03 7.12
N ARG A 24 9.37 15.73 5.98
CA ARG A 24 8.00 15.19 5.89
C ARG A 24 7.94 13.69 5.58
N SER A 25 9.04 12.98 5.76
CA SER A 25 9.22 11.59 5.31
C SER A 25 8.10 10.65 5.77
N LYS A 26 7.71 10.71 7.05
CA LYS A 26 6.61 9.90 7.59
C LYS A 26 5.28 10.18 6.91
N ARG A 27 4.97 11.47 6.67
CA ARG A 27 3.71 11.90 6.05
C ARG A 27 3.64 11.47 4.59
N GLU A 28 4.69 11.74 3.83
CA GLU A 28 4.78 11.36 2.42
C GLU A 28 4.75 9.84 2.26
N PHE A 29 5.39 9.12 3.18
CA PHE A 29 5.33 7.66 3.22
C PHE A 29 3.89 7.14 3.46
N SER A 30 3.18 7.69 4.46
CA SER A 30 1.77 7.32 4.70
C SER A 30 0.87 7.64 3.50
N GLN A 31 1.11 8.74 2.80
CA GLN A 31 0.36 9.07 1.59
C GLN A 31 0.62 8.07 0.46
N ALA A 32 1.88 7.68 0.26
CA ALA A 32 2.23 6.63 -0.71
C ALA A 32 1.63 5.28 -0.34
N LEU A 33 1.63 4.92 0.95
CA LEU A 33 1.02 3.71 1.47
C LEU A 33 -0.49 3.65 1.13
N ASN A 34 -1.22 4.75 1.35
CA ASN A 34 -2.64 4.83 1.02
C ASN A 34 -2.91 4.57 -0.46
N VAL A 35 -2.09 5.15 -1.35
CA VAL A 35 -2.24 4.94 -2.79
C VAL A 35 -2.03 3.47 -3.14
N ILE A 36 -1.00 2.83 -2.57
CA ILE A 36 -0.74 1.39 -2.78
C ILE A 36 -1.91 0.55 -2.26
N GLN A 37 -2.44 0.86 -1.08
CA GLN A 37 -3.60 0.18 -0.51
C GLN A 37 -4.84 0.32 -1.41
N SER A 38 -5.10 1.50 -1.99
CA SER A 38 -6.20 1.68 -2.94
C SER A 38 -6.03 0.81 -4.19
N PHE A 39 -4.81 0.74 -4.74
CA PHE A 39 -4.52 -0.14 -5.88
C PHE A 39 -4.64 -1.61 -5.52
N ALA A 40 -4.24 -1.99 -4.31
CA ALA A 40 -4.34 -3.35 -3.79
C ALA A 40 -5.81 -3.81 -3.67
N ILE A 41 -6.72 -2.93 -3.24
CA ILE A 41 -8.17 -3.23 -3.16
C ILE A 41 -8.79 -3.44 -4.54
N ILE A 42 -8.41 -2.61 -5.52
CA ILE A 42 -8.96 -2.70 -6.88
C ILE A 42 -8.40 -3.93 -7.62
N SER A 43 -7.11 -4.21 -7.46
CA SER A 43 -6.37 -5.22 -8.24
C SER A 43 -6.32 -6.58 -7.54
N ARG A 44 -7.49 -7.19 -7.31
CA ARG A 44 -7.67 -8.44 -6.52
C ARG A 44 -6.87 -9.67 -7.00
N GLN A 45 -6.46 -9.69 -8.26
CA GLN A 45 -5.73 -10.82 -8.86
C GLN A 45 -4.20 -10.69 -8.76
N VAL A 46 -3.69 -9.62 -8.13
CA VAL A 46 -2.26 -9.34 -8.04
C VAL A 46 -1.79 -9.50 -6.59
N GLN A 47 -0.69 -10.24 -6.41
CA GLN A 47 -0.03 -10.33 -5.12
C GLN A 47 0.78 -9.05 -4.88
N PHE A 48 0.46 -8.32 -3.82
CA PHE A 48 1.25 -7.16 -3.38
C PHE A 48 2.12 -7.56 -2.20
N PHE A 49 3.42 -7.28 -2.30
CA PHE A 49 4.36 -7.48 -1.21
C PHE A 49 5.17 -6.21 -1.00
N GLN A 50 5.01 -5.59 0.17
CA GLN A 50 5.73 -4.39 0.54
C GLN A 50 6.50 -4.61 1.83
N VAL A 51 7.80 -4.28 1.77
CA VAL A 51 8.72 -4.37 2.90
C VAL A 51 9.30 -2.99 3.13
N LEU A 52 9.37 -2.57 4.39
CA LEU A 52 10.23 -1.48 4.79
C LEU A 52 11.54 -2.07 5.28
N SER A 53 12.63 -1.62 4.66
CA SER A 53 13.96 -1.83 5.22
C SER A 53 14.36 -0.54 5.90
N SER A 54 14.54 -0.60 7.22
CA SER A 54 15.22 0.48 7.94
C SER A 54 16.72 0.26 7.81
N SER A 55 17.48 1.29 7.44
CA SER A 55 18.94 1.19 7.32
C SER A 55 19.68 1.43 8.64
N ASP A 56 18.99 1.32 9.78
CA ASP A 56 19.69 1.26 11.06
C ASP A 56 20.60 0.02 11.07
N ASN A 57 21.64 0.02 11.89
CA ASN A 57 22.75 -0.95 11.92
C ASN A 57 22.37 -2.45 11.96
N HIS A 58 21.08 -2.80 11.99
CA HIS A 58 20.54 -4.11 11.70
C HIS A 58 19.53 -4.05 10.53
N PRO A 59 19.69 -4.88 9.48
CA PRO A 59 18.71 -5.00 8.40
C PRO A 59 17.46 -5.71 8.92
N SER A 60 16.61 -4.97 9.63
CA SER A 60 15.27 -5.43 9.97
C SER A 60 14.37 -5.11 8.79
N THR A 61 13.97 -6.16 8.07
CA THR A 61 12.91 -6.09 7.07
C THR A 61 11.58 -6.27 7.78
N SER A 62 10.85 -5.17 8.02
CA SER A 62 9.48 -5.28 8.52
C SER A 62 8.51 -5.42 7.34
N PRO A 63 7.70 -6.50 7.28
CA PRO A 63 6.62 -6.58 6.32
C PRO A 63 5.60 -5.49 6.67
N LEU A 64 5.34 -4.58 5.73
CA LEU A 64 4.34 -3.53 5.92
C LEU A 64 2.98 -3.98 5.42
N LEU A 65 2.98 -4.69 4.29
CA LEU A 65 1.77 -5.13 3.62
C LEU A 65 2.09 -6.40 2.83
N THR A 66 1.32 -7.44 3.13
CA THR A 66 1.32 -8.68 2.36
C THR A 66 -0.12 -8.94 1.95
N LEU A 67 -0.40 -8.85 0.66
CA LEU A 67 -1.69 -9.18 0.10
C LEU A 67 -1.54 -10.42 -0.78
N THR A 68 -2.19 -11.51 -0.40
CA THR A 68 -2.34 -12.67 -1.27
C THR A 68 -3.52 -12.46 -2.20
N PRO A 69 -3.45 -12.94 -3.46
CA PRO A 69 -4.57 -12.86 -4.38
C PRO A 69 -5.79 -13.57 -3.77
N SER A 70 -6.92 -12.86 -3.65
CA SER A 70 -8.16 -13.41 -3.13
C SER A 70 -9.31 -13.12 -4.08
N THR A 71 -10.27 -14.05 -4.14
CA THR A 71 -11.47 -13.88 -4.96
C THR A 71 -12.49 -12.95 -4.31
N SER A 72 -12.53 -12.94 -2.97
CA SER A 72 -13.42 -12.10 -2.18
C SER A 72 -12.78 -10.76 -1.79
N LEU A 73 -13.55 -9.67 -1.92
CA LEU A 73 -13.18 -8.33 -1.48
C LEU A 73 -13.02 -8.27 0.04
N LYS A 74 -13.88 -8.98 0.79
CA LYS A 74 -13.81 -9.04 2.25
C LYS A 74 -12.47 -9.61 2.72
N ASP A 75 -11.97 -10.65 2.06
CA ASP A 75 -10.69 -11.26 2.41
C ASP A 75 -9.53 -10.30 2.14
N THR A 76 -9.57 -9.56 1.03
CA THR A 76 -8.60 -8.50 0.73
C THR A 76 -8.57 -7.43 1.82
N LEU A 77 -9.74 -6.96 2.27
CA LEU A 77 -9.85 -5.96 3.33
C LEU A 77 -9.37 -6.50 4.68
N ALA A 78 -9.67 -7.76 5.00
CA ALA A 78 -9.20 -8.41 6.21
C ALA A 78 -7.67 -8.53 6.24
N GLN A 79 -7.04 -8.81 5.10
CA GLN A 79 -5.58 -8.87 4.99
C GLN A 79 -4.93 -7.49 5.11
N LEU A 80 -5.55 -6.45 4.56
CA LEU A 80 -5.00 -5.08 4.58
C LEU A 80 -5.14 -4.39 5.93
N PHE A 81 -6.33 -4.47 6.53
CA PHE A 81 -6.68 -3.68 7.71
C PHE A 81 -6.99 -4.52 8.95
N GLY A 82 -6.97 -5.84 8.83
CA GLY A 82 -7.32 -6.77 9.89
C GLY A 82 -8.80 -7.12 9.92
N SER A 83 -9.13 -8.23 10.59
CA SER A 83 -10.49 -8.77 10.68
C SER A 83 -11.49 -7.85 11.39
N LYS A 84 -11.02 -6.96 12.28
CA LYS A 84 -11.89 -6.03 13.04
C LYS A 84 -12.72 -5.10 12.15
N ILE A 85 -12.21 -4.74 10.98
CA ILE A 85 -12.90 -3.82 10.08
C ILE A 85 -14.07 -4.49 9.37
N LEU A 86 -14.05 -5.82 9.21
CA LEU A 86 -15.15 -6.55 8.58
C LEU A 86 -16.48 -6.43 9.35
N GLU A 87 -16.43 -6.29 10.67
CA GLU A 87 -17.62 -6.15 11.52
C GLU A 87 -18.33 -4.80 11.31
N SER A 88 -17.61 -3.78 10.82
CA SER A 88 -18.11 -2.42 10.62
C SER A 88 -18.54 -2.14 9.17
N ILE A 89 -18.24 -3.04 8.23
CA ILE A 89 -18.51 -2.84 6.81
C ILE A 89 -19.88 -3.40 6.44
N ILE A 90 -20.67 -2.60 5.74
CA ILE A 90 -21.95 -2.99 5.13
C ILE A 90 -21.74 -3.14 3.62
N HIS A 91 -22.23 -4.23 3.04
CA HIS A 91 -22.23 -4.41 1.59
C HIS A 91 -23.26 -3.47 0.97
N ILE A 92 -22.82 -2.59 0.08
CA ILE A 92 -23.69 -1.75 -0.72
C ILE A 92 -23.79 -2.42 -2.08
N ASP A 93 -24.98 -2.89 -2.42
CA ASP A 93 -25.31 -3.33 -3.77
C ASP A 93 -26.31 -2.31 -4.31
N ASP A 94 -25.86 -1.52 -5.29
CA ASP A 94 -26.71 -0.57 -5.98
C ASP A 94 -27.20 -1.24 -7.27
N ASN A 95 -28.11 -2.21 -7.11
CA ASN A 95 -28.92 -2.68 -8.22
C ASN A 95 -29.96 -1.60 -8.52
N ASN A 96 -29.56 -0.56 -9.24
CA ASN A 96 -30.49 0.26 -9.99
C ASN A 96 -31.04 -0.58 -11.15
N ASP A 97 -31.92 -1.53 -10.81
CA ASP A 97 -32.86 -2.18 -11.73
C ASP A 97 -34.22 -1.46 -11.71
N ASP A 98 -34.23 -0.16 -11.38
CA ASP A 98 -35.39 0.71 -11.56
C ASP A 98 -35.48 1.11 -13.05
N GLU A 99 -36.21 0.27 -13.81
CA GLU A 99 -36.97 0.54 -15.05
C GLU A 99 -36.25 1.10 -16.30
#